data_AF-A0A388QV03-F1
#
_entry.id   AF-A0A388QV03-F1
#
_cell.length_a   1.000
_cell.length_b   1.000
_cell.length_c   1.000
_cell.angle_alpha   90.00
_cell.angle_beta   90.00
_cell.angle_gamma   90.00
#
_symmetry.space_group_name_H-M   'P 1'
#
loop_
_entity.id
_entity.type
_entity.pdbx_description
1 polymer ?
#
loop_
_entity_poly.entity_id
_entity_poly.type
_entity_poly.pdbx_seq_one_letter_code
_entity_poly.pdbx_strand_id
1 'polypeptide(L)'
;MPRLVLPFLLLAAAVSAQQGNFRKTPETIQAEVEAEVIRARLELGAAERMRARLPLSLEMRKLEVETSVRAARADAAAAESDAERARLGLDAALAAARAAVASADKDRARAELEVVARLANAEVSLEYSKVASVATIARLQQKVSEIAAGAKMTYPKDPLIDGVLHISDRRIPFNGVVNDRLAREVTSAIAFFNAQDGEAPIFIVIDRSPGGSVMSGYMILQAMETSKAPVYVVVKGYCASMAAIVTTLAKRSFVYPQTIVLHHQASTGVSGNMTQMQEQLKWSKVWCERIFVKVAARIGVPLDDFVVNMYKATSTGDWKVHGDEAGRMKWVTDVVERMNEDGVTSSSTPPPPAALPQTGFGDTEGRAGAQGRVREELPPSGPCDLWWIYDPRVEYIVR
;
A
#
# COMPACT_ATOMS: atom_id res chain seq x y z
N MET A 1 -7.87 40.16 -72.48
CA MET A 1 -7.45 40.02 -73.90
C MET A 1 -8.72 39.94 -74.75
N PRO A 2 -8.82 40.61 -75.90
CA PRO A 2 -9.30 41.99 -75.96
C PRO A 2 -10.34 42.24 -77.08
N ARG A 3 -10.64 43.53 -77.32
CA ARG A 3 -11.00 44.15 -78.62
C ARG A 3 -12.50 44.22 -78.93
N LEU A 4 -13.05 45.45 -78.92
CA LEU A 4 -13.25 46.33 -80.09
C LEU A 4 -14.44 45.77 -80.93
N VAL A 5 -15.45 46.53 -81.32
CA VAL A 5 -15.39 47.69 -82.21
C VAL A 5 -16.80 48.31 -82.19
N LEU A 6 -16.92 49.60 -81.86
CA LEU A 6 -17.91 50.50 -82.48
C LEU A 6 -17.28 50.95 -83.81
N PRO A 7 -18.04 51.23 -84.89
CA PRO A 7 -18.31 52.64 -85.17
C PRO A 7 -19.69 52.86 -85.87
N PHE A 8 -20.37 53.99 -85.60
CA PHE A 8 -20.55 55.18 -86.49
C PHE A 8 -21.20 54.89 -87.85
N LEU A 9 -21.98 55.75 -88.51
CA LEU A 9 -22.14 57.21 -88.63
C LEU A 9 -23.50 57.37 -89.37
N LEU A 10 -24.49 58.17 -88.98
CA LEU A 10 -24.56 59.64 -88.98
C LEU A 10 -24.14 60.33 -90.29
N LEU A 11 -24.91 61.37 -90.61
CA LEU A 11 -24.77 62.41 -91.64
C LEU A 11 -25.49 62.14 -92.98
N ALA A 12 -26.58 62.86 -93.26
CA ALA A 12 -26.71 64.31 -93.50
C ALA A 12 -26.52 64.61 -94.99
N ALA A 13 -27.60 65.13 -95.59
CA ALA A 13 -27.66 66.53 -96.03
C ALA A 13 -26.93 66.71 -97.36
N ALA A 14 -27.68 66.85 -98.45
CA ALA A 14 -28.19 68.13 -98.92
C ALA A 14 -27.38 68.55 -100.14
N VAL A 15 -27.93 69.51 -100.90
CA VAL A 15 -27.28 70.20 -102.03
C VAL A 15 -27.34 69.34 -103.31
N SER A 16 -27.80 69.81 -104.46
CA SER A 16 -27.88 71.18 -104.96
C SER A 16 -29.07 71.33 -105.90
N ALA A 17 -29.80 72.43 -105.73
CA ALA A 17 -30.59 73.02 -106.79
C ALA A 17 -29.64 73.54 -107.86
N GLN A 18 -29.85 73.18 -109.14
CA GLN A 18 -29.55 74.10 -110.23
C GLN A 18 -30.32 73.73 -111.49
N GLN A 19 -31.25 74.62 -111.78
CA GLN A 19 -32.14 74.66 -112.93
C GLN A 19 -31.33 74.73 -114.23
N GLY A 20 -31.67 73.88 -115.18
CA GLY A 20 -31.48 74.14 -116.60
C GLY A 20 -32.86 74.31 -117.23
N ASN A 21 -33.21 75.56 -117.53
CA ASN A 21 -34.46 75.99 -118.16
C ASN A 21 -34.71 75.25 -119.48
N PHE A 22 -35.32 74.08 -119.37
CA PHE A 22 -36.17 73.55 -120.41
C PHE A 22 -37.55 73.50 -119.79
N ARG A 23 -38.55 74.07 -120.49
CA ARG A 23 -39.96 73.77 -120.20
C ARG A 23 -40.04 72.26 -120.25
N LYS A 24 -39.93 71.64 -119.07
CA LYS A 24 -39.91 70.19 -118.92
C LYS A 24 -41.20 69.74 -119.56
N THR A 25 -41.05 68.97 -120.62
CA THR A 25 -42.18 68.44 -121.36
C THR A 25 -43.04 67.66 -120.36
N PRO A 26 -44.37 67.61 -120.55
CA PRO A 26 -45.26 66.85 -119.66
C PRO A 26 -44.72 65.43 -119.36
N GLU A 27 -44.07 64.83 -120.36
CA GLU A 27 -43.42 63.51 -120.32
C GLU A 27 -42.22 63.41 -119.36
N THR A 28 -41.39 64.45 -119.23
CA THR A 28 -40.20 64.42 -118.36
C THR A 28 -40.54 64.65 -116.89
N ILE A 29 -41.54 65.49 -116.60
CA ILE A 29 -42.11 65.62 -115.25
C ILE A 29 -42.82 64.32 -114.86
N GLN A 30 -43.57 63.71 -115.80
CA GLN A 30 -44.24 62.44 -115.57
C GLN A 30 -43.23 61.31 -115.27
N ALA A 31 -42.12 61.22 -116.01
CA ALA A 31 -41.11 60.19 -115.81
C ALA A 31 -40.33 60.35 -114.48
N GLU A 32 -40.03 61.57 -114.04
CA GLU A 32 -39.43 61.83 -112.71
C GLU A 32 -40.39 61.44 -111.58
N VAL A 33 -41.66 61.85 -111.68
CA VAL A 33 -42.70 61.48 -110.71
C VAL A 33 -42.91 59.96 -110.68
N GLU A 34 -42.95 59.29 -111.83
CA GLU A 34 -43.04 57.82 -111.90
C GLU A 34 -41.82 57.13 -111.29
N ALA A 35 -40.59 57.63 -111.54
CA ALA A 35 -39.37 57.07 -110.95
C ALA A 35 -39.28 57.28 -109.43
N GLU A 36 -39.78 58.42 -108.92
CA GLU A 36 -39.84 58.72 -107.49
C GLU A 36 -40.93 57.87 -106.80
N VAL A 37 -42.08 57.66 -107.45
CA VAL A 37 -43.12 56.73 -107.01
C VAL A 37 -42.62 55.29 -106.99
N ILE A 38 -41.83 54.85 -107.97
CA ILE A 38 -41.22 53.51 -108.00
C ILE A 38 -40.23 53.34 -106.84
N ARG A 39 -39.37 54.35 -106.58
CA ARG A 39 -38.44 54.32 -105.43
C ARG A 39 -39.17 54.27 -104.10
N ALA A 40 -40.19 55.12 -103.90
CA ALA A 40 -41.01 55.11 -102.69
C ALA A 40 -41.72 53.76 -102.49
N ARG A 41 -42.19 53.12 -103.57
CA ARG A 41 -42.79 51.76 -103.51
C ARG A 41 -41.77 50.68 -103.16
N LEU A 42 -40.53 50.76 -103.66
CA LEU A 42 -39.47 49.82 -103.31
C LEU A 42 -39.01 49.97 -101.85
N GLU A 43 -38.89 51.20 -101.36
CA GLU A 43 -38.59 51.49 -99.95
C GLU A 43 -39.72 51.04 -99.04
N LEU A 44 -40.98 51.31 -99.42
CA LEU A 44 -42.16 50.79 -98.71
C LEU A 44 -42.14 49.26 -98.66
N GLY A 45 -41.89 48.58 -99.78
CA GLY A 45 -41.79 47.13 -99.82
C GLY A 45 -40.62 46.56 -99.00
N ALA A 46 -39.50 47.28 -98.91
CA ALA A 46 -38.38 46.90 -98.05
C ALA A 46 -38.72 47.09 -96.55
N ALA A 47 -39.36 48.21 -96.20
CA ALA A 47 -39.83 48.49 -94.85
C ALA A 47 -40.93 47.52 -94.41
N GLU A 48 -41.85 47.13 -95.31
CA GLU A 48 -42.89 46.13 -95.06
C GLU A 48 -42.29 44.73 -94.83
N ARG A 49 -41.29 44.32 -95.63
CA ARG A 49 -40.56 43.06 -95.39
C ARG A 49 -39.80 43.07 -94.06
N MET A 50 -39.20 44.20 -93.69
CA MET A 50 -38.52 44.35 -92.41
C MET A 50 -39.53 44.30 -91.25
N ARG A 51 -40.65 45.03 -91.38
CA ARG A 51 -41.77 44.99 -90.44
C ARG A 51 -42.37 43.59 -90.29
N ALA A 52 -42.45 42.82 -91.36
CA ALA A 52 -42.92 41.43 -91.33
C ALA A 52 -41.92 40.47 -90.67
N ARG A 53 -40.61 40.76 -90.69
CA ARG A 53 -39.56 39.94 -90.05
C ARG A 53 -39.37 40.24 -88.56
N LEU A 54 -39.68 41.46 -88.11
CA LEU A 54 -39.53 41.85 -86.71
C LEU A 54 -40.29 40.94 -85.72
N PRO A 55 -41.57 40.56 -85.97
CA PRO A 55 -42.30 39.62 -85.11
C PRO A 55 -41.59 38.27 -85.00
N LEU A 56 -41.13 37.72 -86.13
CA LEU A 56 -40.44 36.43 -86.18
C LEU A 56 -39.08 36.47 -85.45
N SER A 57 -38.31 37.54 -85.61
CA SER A 57 -37.02 37.72 -84.90
C SER A 57 -37.22 37.90 -83.40
N LEU A 58 -38.30 38.58 -82.99
CA LEU A 58 -38.67 38.74 -81.59
C LEU A 58 -39.15 37.41 -80.99
N GLU A 59 -39.88 36.61 -81.74
CA GLU A 59 -40.32 35.27 -81.34
C GLU A 59 -39.14 34.30 -81.21
N MET A 60 -38.19 34.30 -82.14
CA MET A 60 -36.95 33.52 -82.04
C MET A 60 -36.14 33.88 -80.78
N ARG A 61 -35.94 35.18 -80.51
CA ARG A 61 -35.24 35.62 -79.29
C ARG A 61 -35.99 35.24 -78.02
N LYS A 62 -37.32 35.28 -78.02
CA LYS A 62 -38.14 34.80 -76.89
C LYS A 62 -37.90 33.31 -76.64
N LEU A 63 -37.91 32.49 -77.69
CA LEU A 63 -37.65 31.05 -77.62
C LEU A 63 -36.22 30.74 -77.14
N GLU A 64 -35.21 31.48 -77.59
CA GLU A 64 -33.81 31.35 -77.12
C GLU A 64 -33.68 31.70 -75.63
N VAL A 65 -34.32 32.77 -75.17
CA VAL A 65 -34.34 33.14 -73.75
C VAL A 65 -35.12 32.10 -72.94
N GLU A 66 -36.26 31.61 -73.44
CA GLU A 66 -37.04 30.60 -72.74
C GLU A 66 -36.30 29.27 -72.60
N THR A 67 -35.60 28.83 -73.65
CA THR A 67 -34.79 27.62 -73.63
C THR A 67 -33.58 27.74 -72.69
N SER A 68 -32.88 28.89 -72.70
CA SER A 68 -31.78 29.14 -71.76
C SER A 68 -32.24 29.21 -70.30
N VAL A 69 -33.40 29.80 -70.02
CA VAL A 69 -34.00 29.80 -68.68
C VAL A 69 -34.41 28.39 -68.25
N ARG A 70 -34.97 27.57 -69.17
CA ARG A 70 -35.29 26.17 -68.87
C ARG A 70 -34.03 25.35 -68.58
N ALA A 71 -32.95 25.53 -69.35
CA ALA A 71 -31.67 24.87 -69.11
C ALA A 71 -31.08 25.27 -67.75
N ALA A 72 -31.00 26.58 -67.45
CA ALA A 72 -30.50 27.07 -66.17
C ALA A 72 -31.34 26.58 -64.97
N ARG A 73 -32.67 26.45 -65.12
CA ARG A 73 -33.54 25.86 -64.09
C ARG A 73 -33.31 24.37 -63.92
N ALA A 74 -33.07 23.63 -65.00
CA ALA A 74 -32.73 22.20 -64.93
C ALA A 74 -31.38 21.99 -64.24
N ASP A 75 -30.37 22.80 -64.57
CA ASP A 75 -29.05 22.75 -63.93
C ASP A 75 -29.13 23.11 -62.43
N ALA A 76 -29.91 24.13 -62.08
CA ALA A 76 -30.13 24.49 -60.67
C ALA A 76 -30.84 23.37 -59.89
N ALA A 77 -31.86 22.73 -60.48
CA ALA A 77 -32.55 21.60 -59.86
C ALA A 77 -31.64 20.36 -59.73
N ALA A 78 -30.77 20.11 -60.71
CA ALA A 78 -29.78 19.04 -60.64
C ALA A 78 -28.75 19.31 -59.54
N ALA A 79 -28.24 20.55 -59.43
CA ALA A 79 -27.31 20.95 -58.38
C ALA A 79 -27.93 20.84 -56.97
N GLU A 80 -29.21 21.18 -56.81
CA GLU A 80 -29.95 21.00 -55.56
C GLU A 80 -30.08 19.51 -55.20
N SER A 81 -30.45 18.67 -56.16
CA SER A 81 -30.53 17.22 -55.95
C SER A 81 -29.18 16.59 -55.63
N ASP A 82 -28.10 17.02 -56.27
CA ASP A 82 -26.75 16.53 -56.01
C ASP A 82 -26.23 17.01 -54.65
N ALA A 83 -26.54 18.25 -54.25
CA ALA A 83 -26.26 18.75 -52.90
C ALA A 83 -27.02 17.97 -51.82
N GLU A 84 -28.29 17.64 -52.06
CA GLU A 84 -29.09 16.82 -51.15
C GLU A 84 -28.55 15.38 -51.05
N ARG A 85 -28.18 14.77 -52.17
CA ARG A 85 -27.50 13.45 -52.18
C ARG A 85 -26.18 13.48 -51.43
N ALA A 86 -25.36 14.51 -51.62
CA ALA A 86 -24.09 14.67 -50.91
C ALA A 86 -24.30 14.82 -49.40
N ARG A 87 -25.31 15.60 -48.99
CA ARG A 87 -25.70 15.74 -47.58
C ARG A 87 -26.16 14.41 -46.98
N LEU A 88 -27.05 13.69 -47.65
CA LEU A 88 -27.53 12.38 -47.20
C LEU A 88 -26.38 11.36 -47.11
N GLY A 89 -25.42 11.42 -48.05
CA GLY A 89 -24.21 10.60 -48.01
C GLY A 89 -23.32 10.89 -46.78
N LEU A 90 -23.15 12.16 -46.43
CA LEU A 90 -22.43 12.57 -45.22
C LEU A 90 -23.15 12.13 -43.93
N ASP A 91 -24.47 12.29 -43.88
CA ASP A 91 -25.28 11.86 -42.72
C ASP A 91 -25.21 10.33 -42.53
N ALA A 92 -25.25 9.56 -43.63
CA ALA A 92 -25.08 8.11 -43.59
C ALA A 92 -23.67 7.71 -43.12
N ALA A 93 -22.63 8.39 -43.61
CA ALA A 93 -21.25 8.15 -43.17
C ALA A 93 -21.05 8.47 -41.68
N LEU A 94 -21.64 9.57 -41.20
CA LEU A 94 -21.61 9.95 -39.78
C LEU A 94 -22.34 8.93 -38.90
N ALA A 95 -23.50 8.45 -39.35
CA ALA A 95 -24.25 7.40 -38.64
C ALA A 95 -23.45 6.09 -38.56
N ALA A 96 -22.81 5.67 -39.66
CA ALA A 96 -21.94 4.49 -39.68
C ALA A 96 -20.73 4.64 -38.74
N ALA A 97 -20.08 5.81 -38.72
CA ALA A 97 -18.96 6.09 -37.81
C ALA A 97 -19.39 6.03 -36.34
N ARG A 98 -20.56 6.59 -35.98
CA ARG A 98 -21.11 6.53 -34.61
C ARG A 98 -21.42 5.09 -34.18
N ALA A 99 -21.99 4.28 -35.08
CA ALA A 99 -22.28 2.87 -34.81
C ALA A 99 -20.99 2.06 -34.58
N ALA A 100 -19.93 2.35 -35.34
CA ALA A 100 -18.62 1.70 -35.17
C ALA A 100 -17.98 2.01 -33.81
N VAL A 101 -18.01 3.28 -33.38
CA VAL A 101 -17.51 3.69 -32.04
C VAL A 101 -18.30 3.00 -30.93
N ALA A 102 -19.63 2.99 -31.02
CA ALA A 102 -20.48 2.32 -30.03
C ALA A 102 -20.25 0.80 -29.95
N SER A 103 -19.88 0.15 -31.06
CA SER A 103 -19.48 -1.26 -31.06
C SER A 103 -18.14 -1.44 -30.35
N ALA A 104 -17.15 -0.61 -30.66
CA ALA A 104 -15.83 -0.68 -30.04
C ALA A 104 -15.88 -0.46 -28.51
N ASP A 105 -16.73 0.47 -28.04
CA ASP A 105 -16.94 0.69 -26.60
C ASP A 105 -17.58 -0.53 -25.92
N LYS A 106 -18.53 -1.20 -26.57
CA LYS A 106 -19.12 -2.45 -26.07
C LYS A 106 -18.10 -3.58 -26.01
N ASP A 107 -17.25 -3.71 -27.03
CA ASP A 107 -16.21 -4.74 -27.08
C ASP A 107 -15.16 -4.50 -25.99
N ARG A 108 -14.78 -3.24 -25.75
CA ARG A 108 -13.90 -2.85 -24.64
C ARG A 108 -14.50 -3.16 -23.27
N ALA A 109 -15.76 -2.78 -23.04
CA ALA A 109 -16.45 -3.07 -21.78
C ALA A 109 -16.58 -4.58 -21.53
N ARG A 110 -16.81 -5.37 -22.58
CA ARG A 110 -16.85 -6.84 -22.50
C ARG A 110 -15.47 -7.42 -22.13
N ALA A 111 -14.40 -6.93 -22.73
CA ALA A 111 -13.03 -7.37 -22.41
C ALA A 111 -12.64 -7.01 -20.96
N GLU A 112 -13.01 -5.82 -20.48
CA GLU A 112 -12.79 -5.40 -19.09
C GLU A 112 -13.55 -6.31 -18.10
N LEU A 113 -14.82 -6.63 -18.39
CA LEU A 113 -15.61 -7.58 -17.57
C LEU A 113 -15.00 -8.99 -17.56
N GLU A 114 -14.45 -9.47 -18.68
CA GLU A 114 -13.82 -10.79 -18.75
C GLU A 114 -12.54 -10.86 -17.90
N VAL A 115 -11.74 -9.79 -17.87
CA VAL A 115 -10.55 -9.70 -17.00
C VAL A 115 -10.95 -9.71 -15.53
N VAL A 116 -11.99 -8.94 -15.16
CA VAL A 116 -12.51 -8.92 -13.77
C VAL A 116 -13.03 -10.30 -13.35
N ALA A 117 -13.77 -10.99 -14.22
CA ALA A 117 -14.26 -12.34 -13.94
C ALA A 117 -13.11 -13.36 -13.75
N ARG A 118 -12.04 -13.26 -14.57
CA ARG A 118 -10.85 -14.10 -14.41
C ARG A 118 -10.12 -13.82 -13.10
N LEU A 119 -10.01 -12.56 -12.69
CA LEU A 119 -9.39 -12.17 -11.42
C LEU A 119 -10.17 -12.75 -10.23
N ALA A 120 -11.49 -12.56 -10.21
CA ALA A 120 -12.35 -13.09 -9.14
C ALA A 120 -12.25 -14.62 -9.02
N ASN A 121 -12.22 -15.34 -10.14
CA ASN A 121 -12.04 -16.80 -10.12
C ASN A 121 -10.66 -17.22 -9.57
N ALA A 122 -9.60 -16.46 -9.89
CA ALA A 122 -8.25 -16.73 -9.37
C ALA A 122 -8.17 -16.48 -7.86
N GLU A 123 -8.81 -15.42 -7.36
CA GLU A 123 -8.89 -15.10 -5.92
C GLU A 123 -9.61 -16.20 -5.12
N VAL A 124 -10.75 -16.67 -5.61
CA VAL A 124 -11.50 -17.78 -4.98
C VAL A 124 -10.66 -19.06 -4.94
N SER A 125 -9.95 -19.38 -6.03
CA SER A 125 -9.06 -20.54 -6.08
C SER A 125 -7.89 -20.44 -5.10
N LEU A 126 -7.35 -19.23 -4.89
CA LEU A 126 -6.29 -18.97 -3.93
C LEU A 126 -6.78 -19.15 -2.50
N GLU A 127 -7.94 -18.59 -2.16
CA GLU A 127 -8.55 -18.74 -0.83
C GLU A 127 -8.89 -20.20 -0.51
N TYR A 128 -9.45 -20.93 -1.48
CA TYR A 128 -9.69 -22.37 -1.32
C TYR A 128 -8.39 -23.15 -1.03
N SER A 129 -7.31 -22.81 -1.74
CA SER A 129 -5.99 -23.44 -1.53
C SER A 129 -5.40 -23.12 -0.16
N LYS A 130 -5.59 -21.90 0.35
CA LYS A 130 -5.19 -21.53 1.72
C LYS A 130 -5.94 -22.34 2.77
N VAL A 131 -7.26 -22.42 2.66
CA VAL A 131 -8.11 -23.17 3.61
C VAL A 131 -7.76 -24.66 3.59
N ALA A 132 -7.57 -25.26 2.41
CA ALA A 132 -7.13 -26.65 2.28
C ALA A 132 -5.76 -26.91 2.93
N SER A 133 -4.83 -25.95 2.80
CA SER A 133 -3.51 -26.02 3.42
C SER A 133 -3.60 -25.95 4.95
N VAL A 134 -4.41 -25.03 5.49
CA VAL A 134 -4.65 -24.91 6.94
C VAL A 134 -5.25 -26.19 7.52
N ALA A 135 -6.26 -26.78 6.85
CA ALA A 135 -6.86 -28.04 7.27
C ALA A 135 -5.86 -29.21 7.25
N THR A 136 -4.97 -29.24 6.25
CA THR A 136 -3.91 -30.25 6.16
C THR A 136 -2.88 -30.09 7.29
N ILE A 137 -2.46 -28.86 7.57
CA ILE A 137 -1.56 -28.54 8.70
C ILE A 137 -2.19 -28.98 10.02
N ALA A 138 -3.46 -28.64 10.26
CA ALA A 138 -4.17 -29.03 11.48
C ALA A 138 -4.24 -30.57 11.64
N ARG A 139 -4.50 -31.30 10.55
CA ARG A 139 -4.53 -32.78 10.57
C ARG A 139 -3.16 -33.39 10.83
N LEU A 140 -2.10 -32.81 10.27
CA LEU A 140 -0.72 -33.25 10.52
C LEU A 140 -0.32 -32.97 11.97
N GLN A 141 -0.66 -31.79 12.50
CA GLN A 141 -0.47 -31.45 13.91
C GLN A 141 -1.22 -32.41 14.83
N GLN A 142 -2.45 -32.79 14.49
CA GLN A 142 -3.22 -33.78 15.24
C GLN A 142 -2.53 -35.16 15.23
N LYS A 143 -2.07 -35.65 14.08
CA LYS A 143 -1.32 -36.92 14.00
C LYS A 143 -0.02 -36.89 14.80
N VAL A 144 0.71 -35.77 14.76
CA VAL A 144 1.91 -35.57 15.59
C VAL A 144 1.54 -35.63 17.07
N SER A 145 0.44 -34.99 17.48
CA SER A 145 -0.07 -35.03 18.86
C SER A 145 -0.51 -36.44 19.30
N GLU A 146 -1.15 -37.21 18.42
CA GLU A 146 -1.58 -38.59 18.69
C GLU A 146 -0.39 -39.54 18.85
N ILE A 147 0.63 -39.41 17.99
CA ILE A 147 1.89 -40.17 18.10
C ILE A 147 2.63 -39.79 19.40
N ALA A 148 2.64 -38.51 19.74
CA ALA A 148 3.23 -37.99 20.96
C ALA A 148 2.54 -38.49 22.24
N ALA A 149 1.21 -38.55 22.22
CA ALA A 149 0.42 -39.03 23.36
C ALA A 149 0.69 -40.50 23.70
N GLY A 150 1.17 -41.30 22.74
CA GLY A 150 1.60 -42.69 22.95
C GLY A 150 3.01 -42.84 23.53
N ALA A 151 3.86 -41.81 23.45
CA ALA A 151 5.22 -41.84 23.98
C ALA A 151 5.21 -41.35 25.44
N LYS A 152 5.42 -42.27 26.39
CA LYS A 152 5.54 -41.91 27.81
C LYS A 152 6.83 -41.13 28.02
N MET A 153 6.74 -39.80 28.18
CA MET A 153 7.92 -38.98 28.47
C MET A 153 8.54 -39.36 29.81
N THR A 154 9.86 -39.45 29.81
CA THR A 154 10.68 -39.66 31.00
C THR A 154 11.35 -38.34 31.37
N TYR A 155 11.25 -37.95 32.64
CA TYR A 155 11.85 -36.72 33.15
C TYR A 155 13.11 -37.05 33.97
N PRO A 156 14.30 -37.08 33.35
CA PRO A 156 15.51 -37.34 34.11
C PRO A 156 15.74 -36.22 35.13
N LYS A 157 16.17 -36.59 36.35
CA LYS A 157 16.46 -35.61 37.40
C LYS A 157 17.65 -34.72 37.03
N ASP A 158 18.66 -35.30 36.37
CA ASP A 158 19.73 -34.54 35.73
C ASP A 158 19.45 -34.42 34.22
N PRO A 159 19.18 -33.22 33.71
CA PRO A 159 18.89 -33.03 32.30
C PRO A 159 20.13 -32.96 31.42
N LEU A 160 21.34 -32.95 31.97
CA LEU A 160 22.58 -32.96 31.20
C LEU A 160 23.04 -34.40 30.99
N ILE A 161 22.81 -34.96 29.81
CA ILE A 161 23.12 -36.36 29.46
C ILE A 161 24.15 -36.34 28.34
N ASP A 162 25.31 -36.97 28.57
CA ASP A 162 26.41 -37.06 27.59
C ASP A 162 26.82 -35.70 26.97
N GLY A 163 26.76 -34.62 27.78
CA GLY A 163 27.11 -33.26 27.35
C GLY A 163 26.02 -32.54 26.55
N VAL A 164 24.83 -33.13 26.41
CA VAL A 164 23.67 -32.51 25.77
C VAL A 164 22.61 -32.19 26.81
N LEU A 165 22.12 -30.95 26.82
CA LEU A 165 21.01 -30.56 27.69
C LEU A 165 19.68 -31.01 27.08
N HIS A 166 18.93 -31.83 27.80
CA HIS A 166 17.61 -32.32 27.43
C HIS A 166 16.52 -31.50 28.13
N ILE A 167 15.74 -30.75 27.34
CA ILE A 167 14.65 -29.88 27.80
C ILE A 167 13.33 -30.60 27.55
N SER A 168 12.62 -30.95 28.62
CA SER A 168 11.34 -31.66 28.52
C SER A 168 10.18 -30.73 28.12
N ASP A 169 9.00 -31.34 27.95
CA ASP A 169 7.72 -30.63 27.78
C ASP A 169 7.32 -29.77 29.00
N ARG A 170 7.99 -29.96 30.16
CA ARG A 170 7.86 -29.12 31.37
C ARG A 170 8.60 -27.79 31.22
N ARG A 171 8.47 -27.18 30.05
CA ARG A 171 9.11 -25.91 29.68
C ARG A 171 8.14 -24.73 29.80
N ILE A 172 8.67 -23.61 30.23
CA ILE A 172 7.96 -22.35 30.40
C ILE A 172 8.67 -21.30 29.56
N PRO A 173 8.04 -20.72 28.52
CA PRO A 173 8.64 -19.64 27.75
C PRO A 173 8.74 -18.38 28.61
N PHE A 174 9.92 -17.76 28.60
CA PHE A 174 10.22 -16.48 29.27
C PHE A 174 10.89 -15.57 28.26
N ASN A 175 10.08 -14.84 27.50
CA ASN A 175 10.57 -14.04 26.38
C ASN A 175 9.94 -12.64 26.40
N GLY A 176 10.69 -11.65 25.92
CA GLY A 176 10.26 -10.25 25.95
C GLY A 176 10.36 -9.63 27.34
N VAL A 177 9.65 -8.52 27.53
CA VAL A 177 9.71 -7.69 28.73
C VAL A 177 9.11 -8.43 29.92
N VAL A 178 9.82 -8.41 31.05
CA VAL A 178 9.30 -8.89 32.34
C VAL A 178 8.24 -7.93 32.84
N ASN A 179 7.00 -8.39 32.86
CA ASN A 179 5.85 -7.65 33.36
C ASN A 179 4.91 -8.61 34.11
N ASP A 180 3.85 -8.08 34.70
CA ASP A 180 2.91 -8.86 35.50
C ASP A 180 2.25 -9.99 34.73
N ARG A 181 2.01 -9.81 33.43
CA ARG A 181 1.47 -10.87 32.57
C ARG A 181 2.45 -12.03 32.49
N LEU A 182 3.70 -11.76 32.10
CA LEU A 182 4.73 -12.81 31.99
C LEU A 182 4.93 -13.50 33.34
N ALA A 183 5.00 -12.72 34.42
CA ALA A 183 5.21 -13.28 35.74
C ALA A 183 4.04 -14.17 36.20
N ARG A 184 2.79 -13.81 35.89
CA ARG A 184 1.62 -14.68 36.14
C ARG A 184 1.66 -15.95 35.28
N GLU A 185 2.02 -15.86 34.01
CA GLU A 185 2.16 -17.01 33.12
C GLU A 185 3.21 -18.00 33.66
N VAL A 186 4.39 -17.50 34.05
CA VAL A 186 5.48 -18.32 34.61
C VAL A 186 5.08 -18.94 35.94
N THR A 187 4.57 -18.15 36.88
CA THR A 187 4.18 -18.66 38.21
C THR A 187 3.04 -19.67 38.15
N SER A 188 2.04 -19.44 37.27
CA SER A 188 0.94 -20.39 37.06
C SER A 188 1.43 -21.70 36.45
N ALA A 189 2.36 -21.64 35.49
CA ALA A 189 2.96 -22.83 34.88
C ALA A 189 3.80 -23.63 35.90
N ILE A 190 4.57 -22.97 36.78
CA ILE A 190 5.28 -23.64 37.88
C ILE A 190 4.29 -24.37 38.79
N ALA A 191 3.18 -23.72 39.18
CA ALA A 191 2.16 -24.34 40.02
C ALA A 191 1.50 -25.56 39.33
N PHE A 192 1.20 -25.43 38.04
CA PHE A 192 0.64 -26.50 37.22
C PHE A 192 1.57 -27.72 37.16
N PHE A 193 2.85 -27.51 36.83
CA PHE A 193 3.82 -28.61 36.72
C PHE A 193 4.10 -29.26 38.07
N ASN A 194 4.13 -28.49 39.16
CA ASN A 194 4.22 -29.02 40.53
C ASN A 194 3.02 -29.91 40.92
N ALA A 195 1.82 -29.61 40.40
CA ALA A 195 0.63 -30.43 40.64
C ALA A 195 0.67 -31.75 39.87
N GLN A 196 1.32 -31.77 38.71
CA GLN A 196 1.51 -33.00 37.92
C GLN A 196 2.61 -33.90 38.49
N ASP A 197 3.78 -33.34 38.76
CA ASP A 197 4.94 -34.05 39.30
C ASP A 197 5.80 -33.04 40.09
N GLY A 198 5.96 -33.25 41.40
CA GLY A 198 6.72 -32.37 42.26
C GLY A 198 8.22 -32.63 42.29
N GLU A 199 8.72 -33.63 41.55
CA GLU A 199 10.12 -34.05 41.54
C GLU A 199 10.79 -33.80 40.18
N ALA A 200 10.01 -33.91 39.10
CA ALA A 200 10.49 -33.73 37.74
C ALA A 200 10.87 -32.26 37.44
N PRO A 201 12.07 -31.98 36.89
CA PRO A 201 12.51 -30.62 36.59
C PRO A 201 11.55 -29.80 35.73
N ILE A 202 11.53 -28.50 35.98
CA ILE A 202 10.82 -27.48 35.19
C ILE A 202 11.85 -26.57 34.54
N PHE A 203 11.70 -26.26 33.26
CA PHE A 203 12.64 -25.44 32.51
C PHE A 203 12.02 -24.10 32.13
N ILE A 204 12.49 -23.01 32.74
CA ILE A 204 12.23 -21.67 32.22
C ILE A 204 13.18 -21.45 31.05
N VAL A 205 12.65 -21.23 29.85
CA VAL A 205 13.43 -21.08 28.61
C VAL A 205 13.36 -19.64 28.13
N ILE A 206 14.52 -18.98 28.10
CA ILE A 206 14.73 -17.61 27.66
C ILE A 206 15.45 -17.63 26.31
N ASP A 207 14.72 -17.39 25.23
CA ASP A 207 15.33 -17.15 23.93
C ASP A 207 15.88 -15.72 23.88
N ARG A 208 15.07 -14.74 24.31
CA ARG A 208 15.46 -13.33 24.41
C ARG A 208 14.60 -12.56 25.42
N SER A 209 15.22 -11.99 26.45
CA SER A 209 14.55 -11.06 27.37
C SER A 209 15.44 -9.88 27.78
N PRO A 210 14.96 -8.63 27.64
CA PRO A 210 15.65 -7.43 28.11
C PRO A 210 15.50 -7.15 29.61
N GLY A 211 14.82 -8.03 30.37
CA GLY A 211 14.37 -7.73 31.74
C GLY A 211 13.05 -6.96 31.75
N GLY A 212 12.75 -6.27 32.85
CA GLY A 212 11.53 -5.49 33.04
C GLY A 212 11.27 -5.16 34.51
N SER A 213 10.03 -5.23 34.96
CA SER A 213 9.61 -4.92 36.32
C SER A 213 10.37 -5.75 37.37
N VAL A 214 10.85 -5.06 38.42
CA VAL A 214 11.54 -5.71 39.54
C VAL A 214 10.57 -6.49 40.41
N MET A 215 9.37 -5.97 40.66
CA MET A 215 8.35 -6.70 41.41
C MET A 215 7.87 -7.94 40.67
N SER A 216 7.57 -7.83 39.36
CA SER A 216 7.17 -9.00 38.57
C SER A 216 8.27 -10.06 38.53
N GLY A 217 9.53 -9.65 38.38
CA GLY A 217 10.66 -10.59 38.43
C GLY A 217 10.88 -11.20 39.83
N TYR A 218 10.65 -10.45 40.90
CA TYR A 218 10.71 -10.97 42.27
C TYR A 218 9.62 -12.00 42.55
N MET A 219 8.40 -11.82 41.99
CA MET A 219 7.33 -12.81 42.06
C MET A 219 7.75 -14.14 41.41
N ILE A 220 8.47 -14.08 40.28
CA ILE A 220 9.01 -15.27 39.61
C ILE A 220 10.09 -15.94 40.48
N LEU A 221 11.01 -15.17 41.05
CA LEU A 221 12.05 -15.70 41.96
C LEU A 221 11.43 -16.44 43.16
N GLN A 222 10.38 -15.87 43.76
CA GLN A 222 9.67 -16.52 44.87
C GLN A 222 9.01 -17.83 44.46
N ALA A 223 8.38 -17.87 43.28
CA ALA A 223 7.78 -19.10 42.77
C ALA A 223 8.85 -20.17 42.47
N MET A 224 10.03 -19.77 41.96
CA MET A 224 11.14 -20.69 41.76
C MET A 224 11.69 -21.24 43.08
N GLU A 225 11.86 -20.38 44.09
CA GLU A 225 12.41 -20.73 45.41
C GLU A 225 11.46 -21.65 46.20
N THR A 226 10.15 -21.46 46.07
CA THR A 226 9.12 -22.24 46.78
C THR A 226 8.59 -23.45 46.00
N SER A 227 9.04 -23.65 44.76
CA SER A 227 8.65 -24.78 43.93
C SER A 227 9.15 -26.11 44.53
N LYS A 228 8.30 -27.15 44.50
CA LYS A 228 8.70 -28.50 44.91
C LYS A 228 9.64 -29.10 43.87
N ALA A 229 9.24 -29.03 42.61
CA ALA A 229 10.06 -29.45 41.48
C ALA A 229 11.23 -28.47 41.30
N PRO A 230 12.43 -28.96 40.96
CA PRO A 230 13.56 -28.09 40.71
C PRO A 230 13.30 -27.25 39.45
N VAL A 231 13.39 -25.92 39.58
CA VAL A 231 13.25 -24.99 38.46
C VAL A 231 14.62 -24.61 37.93
N TYR A 232 14.86 -24.91 36.66
CA TYR A 232 16.08 -24.58 35.93
C TYR A 232 15.81 -23.48 34.93
N VAL A 233 16.82 -22.66 34.65
CA VAL A 233 16.72 -21.58 33.66
C VAL A 233 17.66 -21.87 32.49
N VAL A 234 17.15 -21.84 31.27
CA VAL A 234 17.94 -22.05 30.05
C VAL A 234 17.90 -20.76 29.25
N VAL A 235 19.06 -20.20 28.91
CA VAL A 235 19.17 -19.00 28.08
C VAL A 235 19.83 -19.35 26.77
N LYS A 236 19.15 -19.09 25.66
CA LYS A 236 19.67 -19.42 24.33
C LYS A 236 20.34 -18.23 23.64
N GLY A 237 19.73 -17.06 23.71
CA GLY A 237 20.22 -15.87 23.01
C GLY A 237 20.69 -14.78 23.96
N TYR A 238 19.76 -14.22 24.73
CA TYR A 238 20.02 -13.00 25.49
C TYR A 238 19.15 -12.91 26.74
N CYS A 239 19.78 -12.65 27.88
CA CYS A 239 19.08 -12.23 29.09
C CYS A 239 19.78 -11.02 29.72
N ALA A 240 18.99 -10.00 30.06
CA ALA A 240 19.50 -8.83 30.75
C ALA A 240 18.67 -8.52 31.99
N SER A 241 19.29 -7.80 32.92
CA SER A 241 18.58 -7.18 34.03
C SER A 241 17.83 -8.23 34.86
N MET A 242 16.52 -8.08 35.10
CA MET A 242 15.72 -9.04 35.86
C MET A 242 15.73 -10.44 35.25
N ALA A 243 15.87 -10.59 33.92
CA ALA A 243 16.02 -11.91 33.30
C ALA A 243 17.40 -12.53 33.63
N ALA A 244 18.46 -11.73 33.65
CA ALA A 244 19.79 -12.18 34.08
C ALA A 244 19.82 -12.54 35.57
N ILE A 245 19.10 -11.79 36.41
CA ILE A 245 18.95 -12.08 37.85
C ILE A 245 18.21 -13.39 38.08
N VAL A 246 17.08 -13.60 37.39
CA VAL A 246 16.34 -14.87 37.41
C VAL A 246 17.26 -16.03 37.00
N THR A 247 18.06 -15.83 35.96
CA THR A 247 19.05 -16.84 35.49
C THR A 247 20.12 -17.12 36.54
N THR A 248 20.65 -16.07 37.18
CA THR A 248 21.76 -16.20 38.15
C THR A 248 21.31 -16.85 39.45
N LEU A 249 20.11 -16.50 39.92
CA LEU A 249 19.54 -17.03 41.17
C LEU A 249 18.86 -18.39 41.01
N ALA A 250 18.74 -18.90 39.79
CA ALA A 250 18.25 -20.25 39.55
C ALA A 250 19.11 -21.29 40.26
N LYS A 251 18.48 -22.39 40.70
CA LYS A 251 19.19 -23.53 41.31
C LYS A 251 20.24 -24.08 40.36
N ARG A 252 19.87 -24.18 39.07
CA ARG A 252 20.75 -24.52 37.96
C ARG A 252 20.34 -23.69 36.75
N SER A 253 21.32 -23.19 36.00
CA SER A 253 21.10 -22.42 34.79
C SER A 253 22.08 -22.79 33.69
N PHE A 254 21.57 -22.81 32.46
CA PHE A 254 22.28 -23.29 31.28
C PHE A 254 22.33 -22.22 30.22
N VAL A 255 23.49 -22.03 29.59
CA VAL A 255 23.65 -21.09 28.47
C VAL A 255 24.47 -21.68 27.34
N TYR A 256 24.31 -21.15 26.13
CA TYR A 256 25.30 -21.35 25.08
C TYR A 256 26.53 -20.47 25.31
N PRO A 257 27.72 -20.84 24.80
CA PRO A 257 28.92 -20.01 24.92
C PRO A 257 28.72 -18.58 24.41
N GLN A 258 27.92 -18.39 23.36
CA GLN A 258 27.68 -17.09 22.72
C GLN A 258 26.48 -16.33 23.29
N THR A 259 25.77 -16.89 24.27
CA THR A 259 24.65 -16.20 24.92
C THR A 259 25.15 -14.94 25.61
N ILE A 260 24.43 -13.83 25.49
CA ILE A 260 24.79 -12.60 26.17
C ILE A 260 24.01 -12.51 27.49
N VAL A 261 24.73 -12.36 28.59
CA VAL A 261 24.19 -12.11 29.92
C VAL A 261 24.61 -10.71 30.36
N LEU A 262 23.64 -9.89 30.80
CA LEU A 262 23.90 -8.49 31.16
C LEU A 262 23.33 -8.16 32.53
N HIS A 263 24.20 -7.76 33.45
CA HIS A 263 23.84 -7.16 34.74
C HIS A 263 24.10 -5.65 34.69
N HIS A 264 23.21 -4.87 35.28
CA HIS A 264 23.36 -3.42 35.39
C HIS A 264 22.56 -2.89 36.58
N GLN A 265 22.84 -1.69 37.07
CA GLN A 265 22.09 -1.13 38.20
C GLN A 265 20.62 -0.86 37.83
N ALA A 266 19.71 -1.06 38.78
CA ALA A 266 18.29 -0.75 38.58
C ALA A 266 18.08 0.74 38.29
N SER A 267 17.18 1.02 37.35
CA SER A 267 16.79 2.38 36.98
C SER A 267 15.45 2.75 37.64
N THR A 268 15.34 3.99 38.12
CA THR A 268 14.11 4.53 38.70
C THR A 268 13.87 5.96 38.25
N GLY A 269 12.61 6.30 37.98
CA GLY A 269 12.13 7.67 37.88
C GLY A 269 11.33 8.01 39.13
N VAL A 270 11.73 9.05 39.86
CA VAL A 270 11.01 9.56 41.04
C VAL A 270 10.49 10.96 40.76
N SER A 271 9.28 11.27 41.22
CA SER A 271 8.65 12.59 41.05
C SER A 271 7.84 12.95 42.30
N GLY A 272 7.71 14.25 42.58
CA GLY A 272 7.04 14.75 43.78
C GLY A 272 7.82 15.88 44.44
N ASN A 273 7.42 16.26 45.67
CA ASN A 273 8.21 17.22 46.46
C ASN A 273 9.53 16.59 46.93
N MET A 274 10.46 17.41 47.45
CA MET A 274 11.80 16.96 47.83
C MET A 274 11.78 15.82 48.86
N THR A 275 10.87 15.86 49.83
CA THR A 275 10.72 14.81 50.84
C THR A 275 10.24 13.50 50.21
N GLN A 276 9.20 13.55 49.37
CA GLN A 276 8.66 12.37 48.68
C GLN A 276 9.71 11.71 47.79
N MET A 277 10.47 12.51 47.03
CA MET A 277 11.54 11.98 46.17
C MET A 277 12.65 11.30 46.99
N GLN A 278 13.06 11.89 48.12
CA GLN A 278 14.05 11.28 49.02
C GLN A 278 13.55 9.96 49.62
N GLU A 279 12.30 9.92 50.07
CA GLU A 279 11.67 8.71 50.61
C GLU A 279 11.60 7.60 49.55
N GLN A 280 11.12 7.91 48.35
CA GLN A 280 10.99 6.95 47.26
C GLN A 280 12.35 6.42 46.79
N LEU A 281 13.37 7.28 46.71
CA LEU A 281 14.72 6.86 46.35
C LEU A 281 15.33 5.93 47.41
N LYS A 282 15.14 6.26 48.69
CA LYS A 282 15.60 5.40 49.81
C LYS A 282 14.93 4.02 49.76
N TRP A 283 13.62 3.98 49.53
CA TRP A 283 12.87 2.72 49.36
C TRP A 283 13.36 1.90 48.17
N SER A 284 13.53 2.55 47.02
CA SER A 284 14.02 1.93 45.78
C SER A 284 15.40 1.30 45.99
N LYS A 285 16.31 2.02 46.66
CA LYS A 285 17.66 1.54 46.96
C LYS A 285 17.63 0.25 47.79
N VAL A 286 16.84 0.21 48.86
CA VAL A 286 16.70 -0.98 49.73
C VAL A 286 16.16 -2.17 48.94
N TRP A 287 15.19 -1.95 48.05
CA TRP A 287 14.63 -3.02 47.22
C TRP A 287 15.69 -3.66 46.31
N CYS A 288 16.49 -2.83 45.63
CA CYS A 288 17.56 -3.28 44.75
C CYS A 288 18.68 -3.99 45.52
N GLU A 289 19.11 -3.44 46.66
CA GLU A 289 20.15 -4.04 47.50
C GLU A 289 19.76 -5.44 47.99
N ARG A 290 18.49 -5.64 48.39
CA ARG A 290 18.01 -6.96 48.84
C ARG A 290 18.12 -8.04 47.77
N ILE A 291 17.89 -7.70 46.50
CA ILE A 291 18.04 -8.64 45.38
C ILE A 291 19.53 -8.82 45.06
N PHE A 292 20.29 -7.73 44.98
CA PHE A 292 21.71 -7.77 44.65
C PHE A 292 22.55 -8.51 45.69
N VAL A 293 22.21 -8.47 46.97
CA VAL A 293 22.90 -9.28 47.99
C VAL A 293 22.84 -10.76 47.64
N LYS A 294 21.69 -11.26 47.17
CA LYS A 294 21.55 -12.66 46.75
C LYS A 294 22.42 -12.96 45.52
N VAL A 295 22.45 -12.04 44.54
CA VAL A 295 23.22 -12.19 43.29
C VAL A 295 24.73 -12.16 43.57
N ALA A 296 25.19 -11.17 44.33
CA ALA A 296 26.58 -11.01 44.72
C ALA A 296 27.08 -12.22 45.52
N ALA A 297 26.26 -12.72 46.47
CA ALA A 297 26.57 -13.93 47.21
C ALA A 297 26.67 -15.18 46.32
N ARG A 298 25.82 -15.31 45.30
CA ARG A 298 25.84 -16.43 44.34
C ARG A 298 27.10 -16.41 43.47
N ILE A 299 27.50 -15.22 43.02
CA ILE A 299 28.69 -14.99 42.19
C ILE A 299 29.98 -15.09 43.02
N GLY A 300 29.90 -14.80 44.32
CA GLY A 300 31.03 -14.83 45.25
C GLY A 300 31.80 -13.51 45.32
N VAL A 301 31.11 -12.38 45.13
CA VAL A 301 31.67 -11.03 45.25
C VAL A 301 30.94 -10.24 46.35
N PRO A 302 31.60 -9.30 47.05
CA PRO A 302 30.90 -8.35 47.91
C PRO A 302 29.87 -7.52 47.13
N LEU A 303 28.79 -7.09 47.79
CA LEU A 303 27.75 -6.27 47.15
C LEU A 303 28.31 -4.98 46.53
N ASP A 304 29.16 -4.28 47.28
CA ASP A 304 29.75 -3.01 46.81
C ASP A 304 30.62 -3.25 45.57
N ASP A 305 31.41 -4.33 45.56
CA ASP A 305 32.22 -4.71 44.41
C ASP A 305 31.35 -5.11 43.21
N PHE A 306 30.21 -5.75 43.43
CA PHE A 306 29.28 -6.11 42.36
C PHE A 306 28.81 -4.88 41.59
N VAL A 307 28.41 -3.83 42.32
CA VAL A 307 28.00 -2.55 41.71
C VAL A 307 29.21 -1.84 41.08
N VAL A 308 30.35 -1.77 41.77
CA VAL A 308 31.57 -1.15 41.21
C VAL A 308 32.00 -1.82 39.90
N ASN A 309 31.92 -3.16 39.83
CA ASN A 309 32.27 -3.91 38.64
C ASN A 309 31.40 -3.54 37.43
N MET A 310 30.13 -3.20 37.63
CA MET A 310 29.24 -2.77 36.55
C MET A 310 29.76 -1.55 35.80
N TYR A 311 30.39 -0.63 36.54
CA TYR A 311 30.86 0.65 36.02
C TYR A 311 32.34 0.65 35.58
N LYS A 312 33.06 -0.47 35.72
CA LYS A 312 34.49 -0.54 35.34
C LYS A 312 34.72 -0.35 33.85
N ALA A 313 33.85 -0.90 33.02
CA ALA A 313 34.01 -0.89 31.57
C ALA A 313 33.12 0.13 30.86
N THR A 314 31.99 0.51 31.45
CA THR A 314 31.02 1.42 30.82
C THR A 314 30.48 2.42 31.83
N SER A 315 30.26 3.67 31.40
CA SER A 315 29.63 4.70 32.24
C SER A 315 28.13 4.47 32.44
N THR A 316 27.49 3.65 31.59
CA THR A 316 26.08 3.28 31.73
C THR A 316 25.87 2.23 32.82
N GLY A 317 26.93 1.54 33.26
CA GLY A 317 26.83 0.43 34.20
C GLY A 317 26.35 -0.87 33.56
N ASP A 318 26.34 -0.96 32.23
CA ASP A 318 25.89 -2.16 31.52
C ASP A 318 27.03 -3.18 31.41
N TRP A 319 27.04 -4.14 32.33
CA TRP A 319 28.04 -5.20 32.37
C TRP A 319 27.59 -6.43 31.61
N LYS A 320 28.08 -6.54 30.37
CA LYS A 320 27.74 -7.59 29.42
C LYS A 320 28.89 -8.56 29.30
N VAL A 321 28.57 -9.85 29.38
CA VAL A 321 29.52 -10.96 29.18
C VAL A 321 28.89 -12.01 28.27
N HIS A 322 29.72 -12.80 27.60
CA HIS A 322 29.26 -13.98 26.87
C HIS A 322 29.07 -15.16 27.82
N GLY A 323 28.40 -16.22 27.38
CA GLY A 323 27.98 -17.34 28.22
C GLY A 323 29.15 -18.14 28.81
N ASP A 324 30.25 -18.28 28.08
CA ASP A 324 31.47 -18.91 28.57
C ASP A 324 32.09 -18.12 29.75
N GLU A 325 32.14 -16.79 29.63
CA GLU A 325 32.58 -15.89 30.69
C GLU A 325 31.60 -15.87 31.85
N ALA A 326 30.28 -15.82 31.58
CA ALA A 326 29.24 -15.92 32.60
C ALA A 326 29.41 -17.20 33.45
N GLY A 327 29.75 -18.33 32.81
CA GLY A 327 30.05 -19.59 33.49
C GLY A 327 31.29 -19.48 34.39
N ARG A 328 32.41 -18.95 33.87
CA ARG A 328 33.64 -18.71 34.65
C ARG A 328 33.39 -17.80 35.86
N MET A 329 32.52 -16.81 35.68
CA MET A 329 32.14 -15.85 36.70
C MET A 329 31.02 -16.33 37.63
N LYS A 330 30.50 -17.56 37.46
CA LYS A 330 29.41 -18.13 38.27
C LYS A 330 28.09 -17.33 38.18
N TRP A 331 27.89 -16.60 37.10
CA TRP A 331 26.59 -15.98 36.78
C TRP A 331 25.59 -17.03 36.31
N VAL A 332 26.10 -18.14 35.77
CA VAL A 332 25.34 -19.31 35.34
C VAL A 332 26.07 -20.57 35.80
N THR A 333 25.35 -21.67 35.95
CA THR A 333 25.98 -22.90 36.49
C THR A 333 26.64 -23.76 35.41
N ASP A 334 26.05 -23.83 34.23
CA ASP A 334 26.47 -24.74 33.17
C ASP A 334 26.52 -24.02 31.82
N VAL A 335 27.60 -24.26 31.06
CA VAL A 335 27.73 -23.81 29.67
C VAL A 335 27.66 -25.05 28.79
N VAL A 336 26.71 -25.08 27.85
CA VAL A 336 26.43 -26.25 27.02
C VAL A 336 26.53 -25.90 25.54
N GLU A 337 27.09 -26.80 24.74
CA GLU A 337 27.21 -26.61 23.29
C GLU A 337 25.96 -27.08 22.53
N ARG A 338 25.19 -27.99 23.13
CA ARG A 338 24.03 -28.63 22.49
C ARG A 338 22.85 -28.72 23.46
N MET A 339 21.67 -28.36 22.97
CA MET A 339 20.40 -28.55 23.68
C MET A 339 19.43 -29.28 22.75
N ASN A 340 18.73 -30.27 23.29
CA ASN A 340 17.61 -30.94 22.64
C ASN A 340 16.31 -30.54 23.34
N GLU A 341 15.30 -30.17 22.56
CA GLU A 341 13.95 -29.99 23.07
C GLU A 341 13.17 -31.28 22.82
N ASP A 342 13.11 -32.14 23.84
CA ASP A 342 12.44 -33.43 23.78
C ASP A 342 10.94 -33.32 24.05
N GLY A 343 10.48 -32.15 24.48
CA GLY A 343 9.08 -31.87 24.67
C GLY A 343 8.33 -31.93 23.36
N VAL A 344 7.41 -32.90 23.24
CA VAL A 344 6.44 -32.84 22.14
C VAL A 344 5.53 -31.65 22.42
N THR A 345 5.28 -30.81 21.42
CA THR A 345 4.21 -29.81 21.47
C THR A 345 2.84 -30.51 21.44
N SER A 346 2.58 -31.43 22.37
CA SER A 346 1.22 -31.82 22.72
C SER A 346 0.57 -30.62 23.40
N SER A 347 -0.72 -30.43 23.18
CA SER A 347 -1.54 -29.30 23.64
C SER A 347 -1.66 -29.12 25.17
N SER A 348 -0.72 -29.63 25.96
CA SER A 348 -0.60 -29.45 27.42
C SER A 348 0.04 -28.11 27.79
N THR A 349 -0.12 -27.07 26.96
CA THR A 349 0.21 -25.71 27.35
C THR A 349 -0.64 -25.37 28.57
N PRO A 350 -0.05 -24.86 29.67
CA PRO A 350 -0.82 -24.37 30.81
C PRO A 350 -1.91 -23.42 30.31
N PRO A 351 -3.15 -23.54 30.82
CA PRO A 351 -4.22 -22.66 30.39
C PRO A 351 -3.79 -21.20 30.58
N PRO A 352 -4.03 -20.31 29.60
CA PRO A 352 -3.64 -18.92 29.71
C PRO A 352 -4.28 -18.32 30.97
N PRO A 353 -3.53 -17.56 31.78
CA PRO A 353 -4.10 -16.92 32.95
C PRO A 353 -5.26 -16.00 32.53
N ALA A 354 -6.25 -15.83 33.43
CA ALA A 354 -7.39 -14.96 33.19
C ALA A 354 -6.94 -13.57 32.68
N ALA A 355 -7.59 -13.09 31.62
CA ALA A 355 -7.26 -11.83 30.97
C ALA A 355 -7.36 -10.66 31.97
N LEU A 356 -6.29 -9.86 32.03
CA LEU A 356 -6.30 -8.59 32.76
C LEU A 356 -7.08 -7.54 31.95
N PRO A 357 -7.66 -6.51 32.60
CA PRO A 357 -8.02 -5.29 31.88
C PRO A 357 -6.78 -4.80 31.11
N GLN A 358 -6.95 -4.45 29.83
CA GLN A 358 -5.83 -4.03 28.99
C GLN A 358 -5.11 -2.83 29.60
N THR A 359 -3.94 -3.07 30.17
CA THR A 359 -3.01 -2.02 30.61
C THR A 359 -2.13 -1.59 29.44
N GLY A 360 -2.71 -1.24 28.28
CA GLY A 360 -2.08 -0.54 27.15
C GLY A 360 -0.61 -0.87 26.81
N PHE A 361 -0.16 -2.11 27.03
CA PHE A 361 1.25 -2.49 26.92
C PHE A 361 1.37 -3.50 25.79
N GLY A 362 2.13 -3.15 24.75
CA GLY A 362 2.45 -4.03 23.64
C GLY A 362 1.76 -3.73 22.30
N ASP A 363 0.90 -2.71 22.21
CA ASP A 363 0.38 -2.26 20.92
C ASP A 363 1.33 -1.24 20.29
N THR A 364 1.98 -1.68 19.22
CA THR A 364 2.90 -0.93 18.39
C THR A 364 2.23 0.28 17.72
N GLU A 365 2.42 1.46 18.30
CA GLU A 365 2.49 2.72 17.54
C GLU A 365 3.77 3.46 17.95
N GLY A 366 4.91 2.92 17.49
CA GLY A 366 6.21 3.53 17.72
C GLY A 366 6.27 4.92 17.09
N ARG A 367 6.19 5.97 17.91
CA ARG A 367 6.57 7.32 17.49
C ARG A 367 8.10 7.40 17.50
N ALA A 368 8.68 7.84 16.39
CA ALA A 368 10.13 8.00 16.26
C ALA A 368 10.66 9.00 17.33
N GLY A 369 11.58 8.55 18.18
CA GLY A 369 12.29 9.41 19.13
C GLY A 369 13.36 10.26 18.45
N ALA A 370 13.84 11.30 19.15
CA ALA A 370 14.73 12.34 18.62
C ALA A 370 16.13 11.86 18.15
N GLN A 371 16.44 10.56 18.30
CA GLN A 371 17.74 9.95 17.93
C GLN A 371 17.59 8.64 17.12
N GLY A 372 16.44 8.37 16.50
CA GLY A 372 16.22 7.16 15.69
C GLY A 372 15.96 5.88 16.50
N ARG A 373 15.92 5.97 17.83
CA ARG A 373 15.42 4.92 18.73
C ARG A 373 13.89 4.93 18.74
N VAL A 374 13.28 3.75 18.87
CA VAL A 374 11.83 3.61 19.04
C VAL A 374 11.48 4.10 20.44
N ARG A 375 10.55 5.05 20.57
CA ARG A 375 10.12 5.56 21.88
C ARG A 375 9.00 4.66 22.40
N GLU A 376 9.17 4.09 23.58
CA GLU A 376 8.18 3.23 24.24
C GLU A 376 7.79 3.83 25.59
N GLU A 377 6.49 4.09 25.79
CA GLU A 377 5.98 4.59 27.06
C GLU A 377 5.73 3.41 28.00
N LEU A 378 6.49 3.37 29.10
CA LEU A 378 6.24 2.42 30.18
C LEU A 378 5.11 3.00 31.05
N PRO A 379 4.10 2.19 31.45
CA PRO A 379 3.11 2.66 32.39
C PRO A 379 3.81 3.05 33.72
N PRO A 380 3.18 3.92 34.53
CA PRO A 380 3.67 4.21 35.87
C PRO A 380 3.94 2.88 36.56
N SER A 381 5.13 2.75 37.14
CA SER A 381 5.45 1.58 37.93
C SER A 381 4.39 1.43 39.03
N GLY A 382 3.98 0.20 39.32
CA GLY A 382 3.03 -0.04 40.42
C GLY A 382 3.54 0.58 41.73
N PRO A 383 2.70 0.73 42.76
CA PRO A 383 3.15 1.30 44.04
C PRO A 383 4.42 0.57 44.53
N CYS A 384 5.53 1.30 44.64
CA CYS A 384 6.85 0.79 45.02
C CYS A 384 7.60 -0.09 43.98
N ASP A 385 7.15 -0.16 42.73
CA ASP A 385 7.86 -0.88 41.65
C ASP A 385 8.88 -0.01 40.90
N LEU A 386 9.80 -0.67 40.21
CA LEU A 386 10.86 -0.10 39.39
C LEU A 386 10.92 -0.83 38.05
N TRP A 387 11.31 -0.12 37.00
CA TRP A 387 11.56 -0.71 35.68
C TRP A 387 13.04 -0.99 35.50
N TRP A 388 13.35 -2.24 35.17
CA TRP A 388 14.72 -2.67 34.96
C TRP A 388 14.83 -3.34 33.59
N ILE A 389 14.93 -2.53 32.55
CA ILE A 389 14.81 -2.95 31.16
C ILE A 389 15.99 -2.45 30.32
N TYR A 390 16.46 -3.24 29.36
CA TYR A 390 17.48 -2.82 28.41
C TYR A 390 17.24 -3.36 27.00
N ASP A 391 16.89 -2.46 26.08
CA ASP A 391 17.02 -2.66 24.63
C ASP A 391 17.69 -1.40 24.05
N PRO A 392 18.90 -1.48 23.48
CA PRO A 392 19.62 -0.30 23.01
C PRO A 392 18.97 0.36 21.78
N ARG A 393 17.92 -0.23 21.22
CA ARG A 393 17.13 0.29 20.09
C ARG A 393 15.89 1.04 20.56
N VAL A 394 15.54 0.93 21.84
CA VAL A 394 14.31 1.49 22.42
C VAL A 394 14.68 2.53 23.47
N GLU A 395 14.00 3.66 23.44
CA GLU A 395 14.02 4.68 24.47
C GLU A 395 12.77 4.52 25.34
N TYR A 396 12.96 4.04 26.56
CA TYR A 396 11.86 3.84 27.51
C TYR A 396 11.60 5.10 28.31
N ILE A 397 10.34 5.55 28.33
CA ILE A 397 9.92 6.73 29.10
C ILE A 397 8.78 6.33 30.01
N VAL A 398 9.00 6.50 31.32
CA VAL A 398 7.96 6.28 32.33
C VAL A 398 6.95 7.41 32.23
N ARG A 399 5.68 7.06 32.03
CA ARG A 399 4.57 8.01 31.87
C ARG A 399 4.17 8.70 33.17
#